data_AF-A0A556TL94-F1
#
_entry.id   AF-A0A556TL94-F1
#
_cell.length_a   1.000
_cell.length_b   1.000
_cell.length_c   1.000
_cell.angle_alpha   90.00
_cell.angle_beta   90.00
_cell.angle_gamma   90.00
#
_symmetry.space_group_name_H-M   'P 1'
#
loop_
_entity.id
_entity.type
_entity.pdbx_description
1 polymer ?
#
loop_
_entity_poly.entity_id
_entity_poly.type
_entity_poly.pdbx_seq_one_letter_code
_entity_poly.pdbx_strand_id
1 'polypeptide(L)' 'MNNITELPANVFTSLPYLEELRMAGNDLTFIHPEALSGLHQLKVLSVAPSADHRRKVEC' A
#
# COMPACT_ATOMS: atom_id res chain seq x y z
N MET A 1 -7.22 -13.49 1.52
CA MET A 1 -7.24 -12.46 0.45
C MET A 1 -7.74 -11.18 1.08
N ASN A 2 -6.93 -10.12 1.07
CA ASN A 2 -7.37 -8.78 1.43
C ASN A 2 -7.68 -8.08 0.10
N ASN A 3 -8.97 -7.99 -0.26
CA ASN A 3 -9.42 -7.28 -1.46
C ASN A 3 -9.47 -5.77 -1.20
N ILE A 4 -8.33 -5.18 -0.80
CA ILE A 4 -8.25 -3.73 -0.64
C ILE A 4 -8.03 -3.15 -2.03
N THR A 5 -9.14 -2.88 -2.72
CA THR A 5 -9.20 -2.34 -4.09
C THR A 5 -9.05 -0.82 -4.11
N GLU A 6 -9.47 -0.18 -3.03
CA GLU A 6 -9.45 1.27 -2.88
C GLU A 6 -8.96 1.66 -1.49
N LEU A 7 -8.19 2.75 -1.45
CA LEU A 7 -7.67 3.32 -0.22
C LEU A 7 -8.38 4.67 0.05
N PRO A 8 -9.33 4.72 0.99
CA PRO A 8 -10.09 5.94 1.27
C PRO A 8 -9.22 7.01 1.94
N ALA A 9 -9.63 8.27 1.80
CA ALA A 9 -9.00 9.41 2.46
C ALA A 9 -8.89 9.19 3.97
N ASN A 10 -7.80 9.69 4.57
CA ASN A 10 -7.60 9.69 6.01
C ASN A 10 -7.58 8.32 6.71
N VAL A 11 -7.52 7.19 6.00
CA VAL A 11 -7.47 5.84 6.62
C VAL A 11 -6.27 5.67 7.57
N PHE A 12 -5.16 6.32 7.26
CA PHE A 12 -3.94 6.25 8.07
C PHE A 12 -3.73 7.45 9.00
N THR A 13 -4.73 8.34 9.14
CA THR A 13 -4.64 9.49 10.06
C THR A 13 -4.57 9.08 11.53
N SER A 14 -5.12 7.92 11.88
CA SER A 14 -5.03 7.37 13.23
C SER A 14 -3.66 6.71 13.52
N LEU A 15 -2.75 6.66 12.53
CA LEU A 15 -1.43 6.04 12.66
C LEU A 15 -0.31 7.06 12.41
N PRO A 16 -0.19 8.11 13.25
CA PRO A 16 0.77 9.20 13.03
C PRO A 16 2.23 8.76 13.14
N TYR A 17 2.49 7.62 13.79
CA TYR A 17 3.83 7.06 14.03
C TYR A 17 4.20 5.93 13.05
N LEU A 18 3.39 5.67 12.03
CA LEU A 18 3.68 4.60 11.09
C LEU A 18 4.89 4.98 10.22
N GLU A 19 5.98 4.23 10.36
CA GLU A 19 7.20 4.46 9.59
C GLU A 19 7.28 3.60 8.33
N GLU A 20 6.71 2.40 8.37
CA GLU A 20 6.68 1.48 7.23
C GLU A 20 5.25 1.05 6.91
N LEU A 21 4.82 1.29 5.67
CA LEU A 21 3.54 0.84 5.15
C LEU A 21 3.78 -0.09 3.97
N ARG A 22 3.41 -1.36 4.15
CA ARG A 22 3.49 -2.38 3.09
C ARG A 22 2.09 -2.82 2.72
N MET A 23 1.66 -2.43 1.53
CA MET A 23 0.39 -2.83 0.92
C MET A 23 0.62 -3.80 -0.26
N ALA A 24 1.78 -4.45 -0.29
CA ALA A 24 2.14 -5.47 -1.28
C ALA A 24 1.18 -6.66 -1.23
N GLY A 25 0.69 -7.12 -2.38
CA GLY A 25 -0.23 -8.26 -2.47
C GLY A 25 -1.71 -7.90 -2.36
N ASN A 26 -2.06 -6.60 -2.40
CA ASN A 26 -3.44 -6.16 -2.57
C ASN A 26 -3.67 -5.73 -4.02
N ASP A 27 -4.90 -5.90 -4.52
CA ASP A 27 -5.33 -5.40 -5.83
C ASP A 27 -5.72 -3.91 -5.75
N LEU A 28 -4.82 -3.11 -5.16
CA LEU A 28 -5.04 -1.70 -4.86
C LEU A 28 -5.05 -0.88 -6.17
N THR A 29 -6.25 -0.71 -6.75
CA THR A 29 -6.48 0.03 -7.99
C THR A 29 -6.60 1.53 -7.80
N PHE A 30 -7.01 1.98 -6.62
CA PHE A 30 -7.23 3.40 -6.36
C PHE A 30 -6.68 3.83 -4.99
N ILE A 31 -5.91 4.92 -4.96
CA ILE A 31 -5.37 5.53 -3.74
C ILE A 31 -5.83 6.97 -3.70
N HIS A 32 -6.60 7.35 -2.67
CA HIS A 32 -6.96 8.75 -2.48
C HIS A 32 -5.71 9.55 -2.06
N PRO A 33 -5.47 10.77 -2.60
CA PRO A 33 -4.30 11.58 -2.24
C PRO A 33 -4.21 11.89 -0.74
N GLU A 34 -5.37 12.07 -0.10
CA GLU A 34 -5.46 12.31 1.35
C GLU A 34 -5.35 11.03 2.20
N ALA A 35 -5.31 9.84 1.60
CA ALA A 35 -5.16 8.59 2.35
C ALA A 35 -3.81 8.51 3.05
N LEU A 36 -2.76 9.06 2.42
CA LEU A 36 -1.40 9.12 2.94
C LEU A 36 -1.14 10.40 3.77
N SER A 37 -2.09 11.34 3.85
CA SER A 37 -1.87 12.63 4.49
C SER A 37 -1.69 12.55 6.01
N GLY A 38 -2.07 11.43 6.63
CA GLY A 38 -1.85 11.16 8.05
C GLY A 38 -0.46 10.65 8.41
N LEU A 39 0.29 10.18 7.41
CA LEU A 39 1.50 9.39 7.56
C LEU A 39 2.76 10.27 7.61
N HIS A 40 2.83 11.15 8.60
CA HIS A 40 3.92 12.13 8.73
C HIS A 40 5.30 11.52 9.04
N GLN A 41 5.32 10.30 9.59
CA GLN A 41 6.55 9.59 9.97
C GLN A 41 6.94 8.49 8.97
N LEU A 42 6.23 8.37 7.84
CA LEU A 42 6.44 7.30 6.90
C LEU A 42 7.77 7.45 6.17
N LYS A 43 8.64 6.47 6.35
CA LYS A 43 9.95 6.35 5.69
C LYS A 43 9.89 5.39 4.51
N VAL A 44 9.06 4.35 4.60
CA VAL A 44 8.98 3.29 3.60
C VAL A 44 7.52 3.07 3.19
N LEU A 45 7.25 3.25 1.90
CA LEU A 45 5.98 2.90 1.27
C LEU A 45 6.23 1.79 0.24
N SER A 46 5.62 0.63 0.43
CA SER A 46 5.64 -0.46 -0.54
C SER A 46 4.23 -0.76 -1.02
N VAL A 47 3.93 -0.29 -2.23
CA VAL A 47 2.71 -0.63 -2.98
C VAL A 47 3.12 -1.55 -4.12
N ALA A 48 3.04 -2.86 -3.89
CA ALA A 48 3.28 -3.84 -4.95
C ALA A 48 1.93 -4.45 -5.35
N PRO A 49 1.56 -4.41 -6.64
CA PRO A 49 0.45 -5.25 -7.10
C PRO A 49 0.78 -6.70 -6.73
N SER A 50 -0.25 -7.51 -6.55
CA SER A 50 -0.20 -8.97 -6.31
C SER A 50 0.58 -9.79 -7.35
N ALA A 51 1.29 -9.13 -8.28
CA ALA A 51 2.29 -9.67 -9.18
C ALA A 51 3.56 -10.13 -8.45
N ASP A 52 3.44 -10.94 -7.40
CA ASP A 52 4.48 -11.92 -7.04
C ASP A 52 4.46 -13.11 -8.03
N HIS A 53 4.23 -12.84 -9.32
CA HIS A 53 4.74 -13.71 -10.35
C HIS A 53 6.21 -13.34 -10.52
N ARG A 54 7.03 -13.88 -9.61
CA ARG A 54 8.46 -14.05 -9.86
C ARG A 54 8.59 -14.47 -11.32
N ARG A 55 9.29 -13.63 -12.10
CA ARG A 55 9.83 -14.03 -13.38
C ARG A 55 10.67 -15.28 -13.15
N LYS A 56 10.09 -16.45 -13.39
CA LYS A 56 10.88 -17.63 -13.75
C LYS A 56 11.13 -17.52 -15.24
N VAL A 57 12.20 -16.79 -15.56
CA VAL A 57 12.92 -17.01 -16.81
C VAL A 57 13.60 -18.38 -16.69
N GLU A 58 12.90 -19.42 -17.10
CA GLU A 58 13.43 -20.76 -17.42
C GLU A 58 12.44 -21.32 -18.47
N CYS A 59 12.74 -21.50 -19.75
CA CYS A 59 14.00 -21.61 -20.51
C CYS A 59 13.94 -20.77 -21.80
#